data_AF-E6MN72-F1
#
_entry.id   AF-E6MN72-F1
#
_cell.length_a   1.000
_cell.length_b   1.000
_cell.length_c   1.000
_cell.angle_alpha   90.00
_cell.angle_beta   90.00
_cell.angle_gamma   90.00
#
_symmetry.space_group_name_H-M   'P 1'
#
loop_
_entity.id
_entity.type
_entity.pdbx_description
1 polymer ?
#
loop_
_entity_poly.entity_id
_entity_poly.type
_entity_poly.pdbx_seq_one_letter_code
_entity_poly.pdbx_strand_id
1 'polypeptide(L)' 'MCKSTYFIEYSEDKQYIFLVRTKKPRWRMVLNKDEFDADKLAASLRKAAEFLTKRVKR' A
#
# COMPACT_ATOMS: atom_id res chain seq x y z
N MET A 1 14.01 -20.96 0.77
CA MET A 1 12.65 -20.39 0.97
C MET A 1 12.67 -18.91 0.64
N CYS A 2 12.09 -18.51 -0.50
CA CYS A 2 12.00 -17.09 -0.87
C CYS A 2 11.04 -16.38 0.09
N LYS A 3 11.57 -15.63 1.07
CA LYS A 3 10.76 -14.70 1.87
C LYS A 3 10.05 -13.74 0.91
N SER A 4 8.72 -13.72 0.97
CA SER A 4 7.88 -12.80 0.21
C SER A 4 8.42 -11.37 0.36
N THR A 5 8.47 -10.62 -0.75
CA THR A 5 8.99 -9.25 -0.75
C THR A 5 8.20 -8.34 0.19
N TYR A 6 6.92 -8.66 0.42
CA TYR A 6 5.99 -7.95 1.27
C TYR A 6 5.29 -8.92 2.23
N PHE A 7 5.03 -8.46 3.45
CA PHE A 7 4.18 -9.15 4.42
C PHE A 7 3.46 -8.14 5.31
N ILE A 8 2.38 -8.59 5.94
CA ILE A 8 1.56 -7.79 6.85
C ILE A 8 1.89 -8.19 8.27
N GLU A 9 2.23 -7.22 9.12
CA GLU A 9 2.37 -7.39 10.56
C GLU A 9 1.19 -6.74 11.28
N TYR A 10 0.72 -7.40 12.33
CA TYR A 10 -0.30 -6.87 13.22
C TYR A 10 0.37 -6.53 14.55
N SER A 11 0.10 -5.34 15.08
CA SER A 11 0.48 -5.01 16.46
C SER A 11 -0.23 -5.97 17.44
N GLU A 12 0.40 -6.26 18.58
CA GLU A 12 -0.18 -7.11 19.63
C GLU A 12 -1.56 -6.62 20.08
N ASP A 13 -1.75 -5.30 20.16
CA ASP A 13 -3.03 -4.66 20.49
C ASP A 13 -4.06 -4.66 19.35
N LYS A 14 -3.72 -5.23 18.18
CA LYS A 14 -4.50 -5.21 16.93
C LYS A 14 -4.91 -3.82 16.43
N GLN A 15 -4.41 -2.74 17.04
CA GLN A 15 -4.73 -1.37 16.66
C GLN A 15 -4.03 -0.93 15.38
N TYR A 16 -2.80 -1.41 15.16
CA TYR A 16 -2.00 -1.02 14.01
C TYR A 16 -1.72 -2.20 13.10
N ILE A 17 -1.90 -1.98 11.80
CA ILE A 17 -1.52 -2.92 10.75
C ILE A 17 -0.33 -2.30 10.03
N PHE A 18 0.73 -3.08 9.81
CA PHE A 18 1.92 -2.62 9.11
C PHE A 18 2.11 -3.39 7.81
N LEU A 19 2.37 -2.67 6.71
CA LEU A 19 2.88 -3.24 5.48
C LEU A 19 4.41 -3.16 5.50
N VAL A 20 5.06 -4.31 5.50
CA VAL A 20 6.52 -4.41 5.63
C VAL A 20 7.12 -4.98 4.36
N ARG A 21 8.16 -4.30 3.86
CA ARG A 21 8.98 -4.77 2.75
C ARG A 21 10.31 -5.33 3.24
N THR A 22 10.55 -6.61 2.96
CA THR A 22 11.75 -7.35 3.42
C THR A 22 12.98 -7.09 2.56
N LYS A 23 12.78 -6.84 1.26
CA LYS A 23 13.88 -6.59 0.30
C LYS A 23 14.29 -5.13 0.30
N LYS A 24 15.57 -4.84 0.01
CA LYS A 24 16.08 -3.47 -0.07
C LYS A 24 15.41 -2.68 -1.22
N PRO A 25 15.13 -1.38 -1.02
CA PRO A 25 15.06 -0.66 0.26
C PRO A 25 14.01 -1.24 1.21
N ARG A 26 14.43 -1.52 2.45
CA ARG A 26 13.58 -2.05 3.53
C ARG A 26 12.80 -0.90 4.14
N TRP A 27 11.49 -1.03 4.20
CA TRP A 27 10.62 -0.03 4.79
C TRP A 27 9.41 -0.69 5.44
N ARG A 28 8.83 0.01 6.41
CA ARG A 28 7.59 -0.35 7.09
C ARG A 28 6.62 0.82 6.95
N MET A 29 5.37 0.53 6.63
CA MET A 29 4.31 1.53 6.45
C MET A 29 3.15 1.18 7.38
N VAL A 30 2.69 2.15 8.17
CA VAL A 30 1.52 1.99 9.03
C VAL A 30 0.27 2.14 8.17
N LEU A 31 -0.64 1.18 8.26
CA LEU A 31 -1.98 1.23 7.68
C LEU A 31 -2.93 1.64 8.80
N ASN A 32 -3.12 2.96 8.95
CA ASN A 32 -4.13 3.50 9.86
C ASN A 32 -5.53 3.20 9.33
N LYS A 33 -6.39 2.62 10.16
CA LYS A 33 -7.80 2.35 9.81
C LYS A 33 -8.67 3.60 9.92
N ASP A 34 -8.34 4.52 10.82
CA ASP A 34 -9.19 5.65 11.18
C ASP A 34 -9.08 6.84 10.21
N GLU A 35 -7.98 6.96 9.46
CA GLU A 35 -7.75 8.06 8.51
C GLU A 35 -8.00 7.60 7.07
N PHE A 36 -9.18 7.03 6.82
CA PHE A 36 -9.58 6.55 5.50
C PHE A 36 -10.62 7.47 4.87
N ASP A 37 -10.16 8.32 3.95
CA ASP A 37 -11.01 9.18 3.13
C ASP A 37 -11.28 8.46 1.80
N ALA A 38 -12.49 7.90 1.68
CA ALA A 38 -12.90 7.12 0.52
C ALA A 38 -12.86 7.94 -0.79
N ASP A 39 -13.19 9.23 -0.72
CA ASP A 39 -13.17 10.13 -1.88
C ASP A 39 -11.74 10.39 -2.35
N LYS A 40 -10.83 10.65 -1.42
CA LYS A 40 -9.39 10.79 -1.75
C LYS A 40 -8.83 9.50 -2.34
N LEU A 41 -9.22 8.33 -1.84
CA LEU A 41 -8.78 7.05 -2.41
C LEU A 41 -9.30 6.88 -3.84
N ALA A 42 -10.60 7.08 -4.06
CA ALA A 42 -11.21 6.93 -5.38
C ALA A 42 -10.56 7.88 -6.40
N ALA A 43 -10.32 9.13 -6.01
CA ALA A 43 -9.62 10.11 -6.84
C ALA A 43 -8.17 9.69 -7.16
N SER A 44 -7.44 9.15 -6.19
CA SER A 44 -6.07 8.65 -6.37
C SER A 44 -6.03 7.44 -7.32
N LEU A 45 -6.93 6.47 -7.14
CA LEU A 45 -7.04 5.29 -8.00
C LEU A 45 -7.40 5.67 -9.44
N ARG A 46 -8.32 6.61 -9.64
CA ARG A 46 -8.66 7.12 -10.97
C ARG A 46 -7.45 7.73 -11.67
N LYS A 47 -6.69 8.59 -10.97
CA LYS A 47 -5.45 9.19 -11.49
C LYS A 47 -4.41 8.13 -11.86
N ALA A 48 -4.24 7.10 -11.02
CA ALA A 48 -3.32 6.01 -11.28
C ALA A 48 -3.74 5.19 -12.52
N ALA A 49 -5.04 4.89 -12.65
CA ALA A 49 -5.59 4.21 -13.82
C ALA A 49 -5.40 5.02 -15.12
N GLU A 50 -5.67 6.33 -15.07
CA GLU A 50 -5.42 7.25 -16.19
C GLU A 50 -3.94 7.27 -16.60
N PHE A 51 -3.02 7.24 -15.63
CA PHE A 51 -1.58 7.22 -15.90
C PHE A 51 -1.14 5.93 -16.61
N LEU A 52 -1.61 4.78 -16.13
CA LEU A 52 -1.30 3.47 -16.73
C LEU A 52 -1.88 3.37 -18.15
N THR A 53 -3.14 3.76 -18.33
CA THR A 53 -3.81 3.69 -19.64
C THR A 53 -3.22 4.65 -20.67
N LYS A 54 -2.77 5.84 -20.26
CA LYS A 54 -2.02 6.77 -21.13
C LYS A 54 -0.66 6.22 -21.57
N ARG A 55 -0.01 5.37 -20.77
CA ARG A 55 1.26 4.72 -21.12
C ARG A 55 1.10 3.54 -22.07
N VAL A 56 -0.06 2.87 -22.07
CA VAL A 56 -0.34 1.72 -22.94
C VAL A 56 -0.70 2.12 -24.37
N LYS A 57 -1.17 3.36 -24.58
CA LYS A 57 -1.52 3.89 -25.90
C LYS A 57 -0.35 4.55 -26.66
N ARG A 58 0.90 4.28 -26.27
CA ARG A 58 2.10 4.89 -26.86
C ARG A 58 2.94 3.88 -27.60
#